data_AF-A0A1H0SXM5-F1
#
_entry.id   AF-A0A1H0SXM5-F1
#
_cell.length_a   1.000
_cell.length_b   1.000
_cell.length_c   1.000
_cell.angle_alpha   90.00
_cell.angle_beta   90.00
_cell.angle_gamma   90.00
#
_symmetry.space_group_name_H-M   'P 1'
#
loop_
_entity.id
_entity.type
_entity.pdbx_description
1 polymer ?
#
loop_
_entity_poly.entity_id
_entity_poly.type
_entity_poly.pdbx_seq_one_letter_code
_entity_poly.pdbx_strand_id
1 'polypeptide(L)'
;MKNSRAIYNTFVSQTGPYDCGIACLGMLLNYAGRYIDADKLILDYPVSENGLSLLELRNIARDLQFASRCVTMDLTFLRAAKTPCILHTINHTGANHFVVCFGAEMRSGSYRYLIGDPATQMRFISEKDLVEIWPGFAALYFDLVKLNLCGIKHHPWLILLKIKAFRKALLISIPFLSTCSTILGIALSWMLQRGINDSLADKKNSIVIAVVLLLLFMMLFKSLLSHVRQHILIMLNGAVRDRFTGSFIRKVLSAGFNEDTIKKGVADIQKIQNALSAFFAVLMSEGCIISMTVAALWYFDPAVGLINTTYLVLITLLAFRSSPEFAYQQAALSELSASAENALFRTIRSFTDVTDRAGTLQIHLQNQMNCLGRAKALALAISRSHLWYEWMGTVNVIAVFIFCLYNIRHQAISYNTLMAEVILSYFVSALMPKVCNVFSVISEGSRLARRYLNI
;
A
#
# COMPACT_ATOMS: atom_id res chain seq x y z
N MET A 1 -6.06 -25.23 8.24
CA MET A 1 -6.18 -24.50 9.54
C MET A 1 -7.49 -23.70 9.60
N LYS A 2 -8.40 -23.94 10.57
CA LYS A 2 -9.79 -23.43 10.57
C LYS A 2 -9.98 -21.89 10.73
N ASN A 3 -8.93 -21.10 10.99
CA ASN A 3 -9.05 -19.67 11.28
C ASN A 3 -7.92 -18.80 10.67
N SER A 4 -7.47 -19.09 9.44
CA SER A 4 -6.37 -18.37 8.79
C SER A 4 -6.52 -16.85 8.81
N ARG A 5 -7.72 -16.32 8.49
CA ARG A 5 -8.00 -14.87 8.47
C ARG A 5 -7.81 -14.18 9.83
N ALA A 6 -8.10 -14.88 10.92
CA ALA A 6 -7.88 -14.35 12.26
C ALA A 6 -6.40 -14.25 12.61
N ILE A 7 -5.60 -15.24 12.18
CA ILE A 7 -4.15 -15.24 12.33
C ILE A 7 -3.56 -14.08 11.53
N TYR A 8 -4.03 -13.82 10.30
CA TYR A 8 -3.57 -12.68 9.50
C TYR A 8 -3.73 -11.32 10.20
N ASN A 9 -4.73 -11.16 11.08
CA ASN A 9 -4.94 -9.92 11.82
C ASN A 9 -3.96 -9.71 12.99
N THR A 10 -3.21 -10.73 13.39
CA THR A 10 -2.21 -10.63 14.47
C THR A 10 -0.87 -10.15 13.96
N PHE A 11 -0.72 -9.88 12.65
CA PHE A 11 0.53 -9.45 12.04
C PHE A 11 1.06 -8.17 12.69
N VAL A 12 2.35 -8.18 13.00
CA VAL A 12 3.10 -7.04 13.49
C VAL A 12 4.34 -6.92 12.61
N SER A 13 4.54 -5.74 12.04
CA SER A 13 5.70 -5.44 11.21
C SER A 13 6.80 -4.81 12.06
N GLN A 14 8.06 -5.16 11.81
CA GLN A 14 9.20 -4.55 12.50
C GLN A 14 9.32 -3.06 12.20
N THR A 15 9.75 -2.28 13.19
CA THR A 15 9.97 -0.83 13.03
C THR A 15 11.39 -0.49 12.64
N GLY A 16 12.36 -1.18 13.22
CA GLY A 16 13.77 -1.10 12.91
C GLY A 16 14.31 -2.42 12.35
N PRO A 17 15.55 -2.40 11.82
CA PRO A 17 16.21 -3.57 11.26
C PRO A 17 16.52 -4.64 12.33
N TYR A 18 16.53 -4.27 13.61
CA TYR A 18 16.90 -5.14 14.73
C TYR A 18 15.69 -5.62 15.56
N ASP A 19 14.48 -5.13 15.27
CA ASP A 19 13.29 -5.34 16.10
C ASP A 19 12.50 -6.61 15.76
N CYS A 20 13.02 -7.47 14.88
CA CYS A 20 12.29 -8.64 14.37
C CYS A 20 11.86 -9.60 15.49
N GLY A 21 12.68 -9.78 16.52
CA GLY A 21 12.35 -10.61 17.70
C GLY A 21 11.16 -10.07 18.49
N ILE A 22 11.17 -8.78 18.84
CA ILE A 22 10.08 -8.11 19.57
C ILE A 22 8.79 -8.12 18.75
N ALA A 23 8.89 -7.85 17.44
CA ALA A 23 7.75 -7.90 16.54
C ALA A 23 7.13 -9.31 16.48
N CYS A 24 7.95 -10.37 16.44
CA CYS A 24 7.47 -11.76 16.55
C CYS A 24 6.72 -12.01 17.86
N LEU A 25 7.24 -11.53 18.99
CA LEU A 25 6.58 -11.65 20.28
C LEU A 25 5.24 -10.91 20.31
N GLY A 26 5.19 -9.71 19.74
CA GLY A 26 3.95 -8.95 19.54
C GLY A 26 2.90 -9.71 18.72
N MET A 27 3.32 -10.43 17.67
CA MET A 27 2.41 -11.29 16.90
C MET A 27 1.80 -12.41 17.74
N LEU A 28 2.58 -13.05 18.62
CA LEU A 28 2.09 -14.11 19.50
C LEU A 28 1.17 -13.57 20.60
N LEU A 29 1.46 -12.39 21.16
CA LEU A 29 0.61 -11.73 22.15
C LEU A 29 -0.76 -11.38 21.55
N ASN A 30 -0.76 -10.81 20.34
CA ASN A 30 -1.98 -10.55 19.58
C ASN A 30 -2.75 -11.85 19.25
N TYR A 31 -2.04 -12.93 18.93
CA TYR A 31 -2.64 -14.26 18.71
C TYR A 31 -3.31 -14.82 19.97
N ALA A 32 -2.75 -14.54 21.15
CA ALA A 32 -3.35 -14.91 22.44
C ALA A 32 -4.37 -13.89 22.99
N GLY A 33 -4.72 -12.86 22.21
CA GLY A 33 -5.74 -11.88 22.58
C GLY A 33 -5.29 -10.87 23.63
N ARG A 34 -4.00 -10.86 23.95
CA ARG A 34 -3.36 -9.81 24.75
C ARG A 34 -2.90 -8.73 23.79
N TYR A 35 -3.79 -7.81 23.44
CA TYR A 35 -3.43 -6.70 22.56
C TYR A 35 -2.35 -5.86 23.23
N ILE A 36 -1.16 -5.90 22.66
CA ILE A 36 -0.05 -5.03 22.99
C ILE A 36 0.33 -4.28 21.73
N ASP A 37 0.45 -2.97 21.88
CA ASP A 37 0.99 -2.12 20.83
C ASP A 37 2.47 -2.48 20.66
N ALA A 38 2.84 -2.98 19.48
CA ALA A 38 4.20 -3.42 19.21
C ALA A 38 5.22 -2.29 19.40
N ASP A 39 4.82 -1.06 19.10
CA ASP A 39 5.67 0.11 19.29
C ASP A 39 5.92 0.38 20.79
N LYS A 40 4.93 0.11 21.64
CA LYS A 40 5.13 0.16 23.11
C LYS A 40 6.06 -0.95 23.57
N LEU A 41 5.89 -2.16 23.05
CA LEU A 41 6.77 -3.29 23.39
C LEU A 41 8.23 -3.00 23.04
N ILE A 42 8.48 -2.31 21.92
CA ILE A 42 9.82 -1.90 21.50
C ILE A 42 10.37 -0.76 22.38
N LEU A 43 9.52 0.14 22.86
CA LEU A 43 9.91 1.19 23.80
C LEU A 43 10.23 0.63 25.20
N ASP A 44 9.45 -0.34 25.67
CA ASP A 44 9.61 -0.98 26.98
C ASP A 44 10.83 -1.92 26.99
N TYR A 45 11.15 -2.52 25.85
CA TYR A 45 12.28 -3.44 25.66
C TYR A 45 13.18 -2.98 24.49
N PRO A 46 13.98 -1.92 24.69
CA PRO A 46 14.85 -1.39 23.64
C PRO A 46 15.88 -2.42 23.19
N VAL A 47 16.00 -2.59 21.87
CA VAL A 47 16.88 -3.58 21.24
C VAL A 47 18.21 -2.93 20.86
N SER A 48 19.31 -3.65 21.09
CA SER A 48 20.65 -3.22 20.69
C SER A 48 20.84 -3.27 19.17
N GLU A 49 21.87 -2.60 18.64
CA GLU A 49 22.24 -2.70 17.22
C GLU A 49 22.72 -4.12 16.81
N ASN A 50 22.98 -5.00 17.79
CA ASN A 50 23.29 -6.41 17.56
C ASN A 50 22.04 -7.29 17.49
N GLY A 51 20.84 -6.72 17.67
CA GLY A 51 19.59 -7.45 17.76
C GLY A 51 19.34 -8.08 19.14
N LEU A 52 18.45 -9.07 19.16
CA LEU A 52 18.13 -9.88 20.34
C LEU A 52 18.59 -11.32 20.14
N SER A 53 19.17 -11.90 21.19
CA SER A 53 19.35 -13.34 21.27
C SER A 53 18.03 -14.05 21.61
N LEU A 54 17.96 -15.34 21.27
CA LEU A 54 16.82 -16.20 21.60
C LEU A 54 16.59 -16.29 23.13
N LEU A 55 17.68 -16.19 23.91
CA LEU A 55 17.66 -16.20 25.37
C LEU A 55 17.05 -14.90 25.94
N GLU A 56 17.43 -13.75 25.41
CA GLU A 56 16.85 -12.46 25.79
C GLU A 56 15.37 -12.41 25.42
N LEU A 57 15.02 -12.87 24.22
CA LEU A 57 13.62 -12.93 23.78
C LEU A 57 12.75 -13.80 24.70
N ARG A 58 13.28 -14.95 25.15
CA ARG A 58 12.63 -15.79 26.18
C ARG A 58 12.43 -15.05 27.50
N ASN A 59 13.43 -14.30 27.95
CA ASN A 59 13.35 -13.55 29.20
C ASN A 59 12.27 -12.45 29.10
N ILE A 60 12.23 -11.71 27.99
CA ILE A 60 11.19 -10.71 27.72
C ILE A 60 9.80 -11.36 27.68
N ALA A 61 9.66 -12.50 26.99
CA ALA A 61 8.42 -13.26 26.97
C ALA A 61 7.96 -13.67 28.38
N ARG A 62 8.89 -14.12 29.22
CA ARG A 62 8.61 -14.46 30.63
C ARG A 62 8.14 -13.25 31.43
N ASP A 63 8.77 -12.08 31.24
CA ASP A 63 8.39 -10.84 31.91
C ASP A 63 6.96 -10.40 31.54
N LEU A 64 6.54 -10.68 30.29
CA LEU A 64 5.18 -10.49 29.79
C LEU A 64 4.21 -11.64 30.17
N GLN A 65 4.62 -12.48 31.13
CA GLN A 65 3.86 -13.63 31.62
C GLN A 65 3.48 -14.61 30.50
N PHE A 66 4.41 -14.82 29.57
CA PHE A 66 4.33 -15.75 28.46
C PHE A 66 5.39 -16.84 28.64
N ALA A 67 4.95 -17.99 29.16
CA ALA A 67 5.84 -19.12 29.41
C ALA A 67 6.40 -19.67 28.09
N SER A 68 7.72 -19.66 27.95
CA SER A 68 8.41 -20.06 26.73
C SER A 68 9.71 -20.81 27.03
N ARG A 69 10.14 -21.67 26.10
CA ARG A 69 11.34 -22.48 26.21
C ARG A 69 12.16 -22.37 24.92
N CYS A 70 13.46 -22.12 25.06
CA CYS A 70 14.39 -22.24 23.95
C CYS A 70 14.60 -23.74 23.68
N VAL A 71 14.33 -24.18 22.46
CA VAL A 71 14.43 -25.58 22.06
C VAL A 71 15.06 -25.70 20.69
N THR A 72 15.70 -26.83 20.43
CA THR A 72 16.02 -27.28 19.07
C THR A 72 14.96 -28.30 18.69
N MET A 73 14.21 -28.05 17.61
CA MET A 73 13.11 -28.92 17.21
C MET A 73 13.21 -29.27 15.72
N ASP A 74 12.91 -30.53 15.39
CA ASP A 74 12.91 -30.97 14.00
C ASP A 74 11.60 -30.61 13.28
N LEU A 75 11.57 -30.87 11.97
CA LEU A 75 10.36 -30.64 11.17
C LEU A 75 9.19 -31.50 11.64
N THR A 76 9.43 -32.71 12.16
CA THR A 76 8.34 -33.60 12.58
C THR A 76 7.62 -33.04 13.81
N PHE A 77 8.36 -32.49 14.77
CA PHE A 77 7.80 -31.78 15.91
C PHE A 77 7.11 -30.49 15.47
N LEU A 78 7.71 -29.70 14.57
CA LEU A 78 7.09 -28.47 14.07
C LEU A 78 5.75 -28.74 13.35
N ARG A 79 5.63 -29.87 12.64
CA ARG A 79 4.35 -30.31 12.03
C ARG A 79 3.30 -30.68 13.08
N ALA A 80 3.72 -31.29 14.18
CA ALA A 80 2.83 -31.72 15.26
C ALA A 80 2.49 -30.58 16.25
N ALA A 81 3.25 -29.49 16.25
CA ALA A 81 3.07 -28.36 17.13
C ALA A 81 1.69 -27.72 16.93
N LYS A 82 0.92 -27.63 18.03
CA LYS A 82 -0.42 -27.02 18.04
C LYS A 82 -0.41 -25.54 18.42
N THR A 83 0.75 -25.01 18.79
CA THR A 83 0.98 -23.63 19.22
C THR A 83 1.96 -22.95 18.27
N PRO A 84 1.85 -21.62 18.09
CA PRO A 84 2.82 -20.88 17.30
C PRO A 84 4.21 -20.88 17.96
N CYS A 85 5.26 -20.96 17.16
CA CYS A 85 6.66 -20.95 17.59
C CYS A 85 7.39 -19.77 16.95
N ILE A 86 8.36 -19.18 17.64
CA ILE A 86 9.28 -18.21 17.01
C ILE A 86 10.52 -18.99 16.55
N LEU A 87 10.85 -18.92 15.26
CA LEU A 87 12.00 -19.58 14.66
C LEU A 87 13.14 -18.59 14.52
N HIS A 88 14.36 -19.01 14.83
CA HIS A 88 15.57 -18.25 14.55
C HIS A 88 16.16 -18.71 13.21
N THR A 89 15.94 -17.88 12.20
CA THR A 89 16.18 -18.14 10.78
C THR A 89 17.30 -17.25 10.23
N ILE A 90 17.69 -17.52 8.98
CA ILE A 90 18.59 -16.68 8.20
C ILE A 90 17.78 -16.07 7.06
N ASN A 91 17.90 -14.76 6.87
CA ASN A 91 17.21 -14.05 5.80
C ASN A 91 17.93 -14.22 4.45
N HIS A 92 17.35 -13.63 3.39
CA HIS A 92 17.88 -13.68 2.02
C HIS A 92 19.21 -12.93 1.79
N THR A 93 19.73 -12.25 2.82
CA THR A 93 21.06 -11.60 2.82
C THR A 93 22.07 -12.36 3.68
N GLY A 94 21.70 -13.51 4.26
CA GLY A 94 22.58 -14.28 5.14
C GLY A 94 22.62 -13.78 6.59
N ALA A 95 21.77 -12.83 6.97
CA ALA A 95 21.72 -12.28 8.33
C ALA A 95 20.70 -13.01 9.22
N ASN A 96 20.99 -13.09 10.51
CA ASN A 96 20.08 -13.65 11.51
C ASN A 96 18.75 -12.90 11.54
N HIS A 97 17.65 -13.63 11.64
CA HIS A 97 16.30 -13.09 11.58
C HIS A 97 15.31 -13.96 12.37
N PHE A 98 14.27 -13.34 12.94
CA PHE A 98 13.21 -14.06 13.63
C PHE A 98 11.92 -14.05 12.81
N VAL A 99 11.26 -15.21 12.76
CA VAL A 99 9.94 -15.37 12.13
C VAL A 99 9.02 -16.20 13.02
N VAL A 100 7.70 -16.03 12.89
CA VAL A 100 6.70 -16.82 13.62
C VAL A 100 6.17 -17.94 12.73
N CYS A 101 6.23 -19.18 13.17
CA CYS A 101 5.49 -20.28 12.54
C CYS A 101 4.18 -20.51 13.28
N PHE A 102 3.04 -20.31 12.60
CA PHE A 102 1.71 -20.49 13.18
C PHE A 102 1.17 -21.91 13.04
N GLY A 103 1.80 -22.75 12.23
CA GLY A 103 1.43 -24.15 12.05
C GLY A 103 1.69 -24.68 10.63
N ALA A 104 1.57 -25.99 10.49
CA ALA A 104 1.71 -26.71 9.23
C ALA A 104 0.34 -27.10 8.66
N GLU A 105 0.23 -27.09 7.33
CA GLU A 105 -0.93 -27.59 6.59
C GLU A 105 -0.46 -28.51 5.46
N MET A 106 -1.16 -29.63 5.29
CA MET A 106 -0.90 -30.56 4.19
C MET A 106 -1.76 -30.17 2.99
N ARG A 107 -1.13 -29.91 1.85
CA ARG A 107 -1.82 -29.58 0.60
C ARG A 107 -1.17 -30.32 -0.57
N SER A 108 -1.99 -31.07 -1.32
CA SER A 108 -1.56 -31.80 -2.52
C SER A 108 -0.34 -32.71 -2.27
N GLY A 109 -0.34 -33.45 -1.16
CA GLY A 109 0.74 -34.38 -0.80
C GLY A 109 2.01 -33.74 -0.21
N SER A 110 2.05 -32.41 -0.06
CA SER A 110 3.21 -31.68 0.49
C SER A 110 2.82 -30.83 1.71
N TYR A 111 3.74 -30.68 2.66
CA TYR A 111 3.55 -29.79 3.81
C TYR A 111 3.91 -28.34 3.45
N ARG A 112 3.09 -27.40 3.91
CA ARG A 112 3.34 -25.96 3.84
C ARG A 112 3.19 -25.36 5.23
N TYR A 113 4.01 -24.37 5.55
CA TYR A 113 4.04 -23.73 6.86
C TYR A 113 3.58 -22.28 6.75
N LEU A 114 2.65 -21.87 7.63
CA LEU A 114 2.24 -20.47 7.71
C LEU A 114 3.27 -19.71 8.55
N ILE A 115 4.08 -18.90 7.87
CA ILE A 115 5.13 -18.09 8.48
C ILE A 115 4.71 -16.62 8.49
N GLY A 116 4.73 -15.99 9.66
CA GLY A 116 4.67 -14.55 9.83
C GLY A 116 6.07 -13.98 9.96
N ASP A 117 6.55 -13.34 8.91
CA ASP A 117 7.84 -12.66 8.90
C ASP A 117 7.61 -11.15 9.16
N PRO A 118 8.14 -10.59 10.26
CA PRO A 118 7.91 -9.20 10.63
C PRO A 118 8.52 -8.18 9.65
N ALA A 119 9.53 -8.57 8.87
CA ALA A 119 10.10 -7.74 7.80
C ALA A 119 9.21 -7.73 6.56
N THR A 120 8.52 -8.83 6.30
CA THR A 120 7.80 -9.03 5.03
C THR A 120 6.28 -9.08 5.22
N GLN A 121 5.73 -10.27 5.42
CA GLN A 121 4.30 -10.53 5.59
C GLN A 121 4.05 -11.94 6.12
N MET A 122 2.78 -12.29 6.32
CA MET A 122 2.38 -13.68 6.52
C MET A 122 2.22 -14.42 5.20
N ARG A 123 2.96 -15.52 5.02
CA ARG A 123 2.89 -16.34 3.80
C ARG A 123 3.02 -17.82 4.13
N PHE A 124 2.50 -18.65 3.22
CA PHE A 124 2.79 -20.08 3.22
C PHE A 124 4.09 -20.32 2.47
N ILE A 125 5.05 -21.00 3.11
CA ILE A 125 6.27 -21.46 2.46
C ILE A 125 6.28 -22.99 2.36
N SER A 126 6.98 -23.52 1.36
CA SER A 126 7.16 -24.97 1.25
C SER A 126 8.12 -25.46 2.32
N GLU A 127 8.05 -26.76 2.63
CA GLU A 127 9.00 -27.36 3.56
C GLU A 127 10.45 -27.22 3.12
N LYS A 128 10.71 -27.30 1.81
CA LYS A 128 12.07 -27.14 1.25
C LYS A 128 12.61 -25.75 1.54
N ASP A 129 11.80 -24.72 1.28
CA ASP A 129 12.19 -23.33 1.53
C ASP A 129 12.41 -23.06 3.02
N LEU A 130 11.61 -23.69 3.89
CA LEU A 130 11.77 -23.55 5.34
C LEU A 130 13.11 -24.12 5.83
N VAL A 131 13.52 -25.28 5.31
CA VAL A 131 14.81 -25.91 5.68
C VAL A 131 15.99 -25.03 5.25
N GLU A 132 15.90 -24.40 4.09
CA GLU A 132 16.96 -23.53 3.58
C GLU A 132 17.19 -22.30 4.47
N ILE A 133 16.12 -21.72 5.01
CA ILE A 133 16.20 -20.53 5.88
C ILE A 133 16.39 -20.87 7.36
N TRP A 134 16.29 -22.14 7.76
CA TRP A 134 16.32 -22.56 9.17
C TRP A 134 17.37 -23.65 9.47
N PRO A 135 18.67 -23.37 9.24
CA PRO A 135 19.72 -24.40 9.31
C PRO A 135 19.99 -24.91 10.73
N GLY A 136 19.67 -24.11 11.76
CA GLY A 136 19.99 -24.43 13.17
C GLY A 136 18.87 -25.10 13.95
N PHE A 137 17.67 -25.26 13.38
CA PHE A 137 16.49 -25.83 14.05
C PHE A 137 16.14 -25.19 15.42
N ALA A 138 16.67 -24.00 15.69
CA ALA A 138 16.50 -23.27 16.93
C ALA A 138 15.18 -22.50 16.93
N ALA A 139 14.39 -22.69 17.98
CA ALA A 139 13.09 -22.06 18.14
C ALA A 139 12.78 -21.72 19.60
N LEU A 140 11.88 -20.76 19.77
CA LEU A 140 11.22 -20.47 21.03
C LEU A 140 9.83 -21.12 20.98
N TYR A 141 9.64 -22.14 21.81
CA TYR A 141 8.38 -22.88 21.94
C TYR A 141 7.55 -22.32 23.09
N PHE A 142 6.23 -22.28 22.91
CA PHE A 142 5.28 -21.77 23.91
C PHE A 142 4.28 -22.85 24.30
N ASP A 143 4.22 -23.15 25.61
CA ASP A 143 3.49 -24.30 26.15
C ASP A 143 1.95 -24.13 26.09
N LEU A 144 1.42 -22.92 26.27
CA LEU A 144 -0.01 -22.65 26.42
C LEU A 144 -0.43 -21.33 25.74
N VAL A 145 -0.41 -21.33 24.41
CA VAL A 145 -0.93 -20.21 23.60
C VAL A 145 -2.20 -20.65 22.89
N LYS A 146 -3.35 -20.34 23.48
CA LYS A 146 -4.65 -20.53 22.80
C LYS A 146 -4.99 -19.29 22.00
N LEU A 147 -5.50 -19.48 20.79
CA LEU A 147 -6.06 -18.40 19.99
C LEU A 147 -7.20 -17.74 20.77
N ASN A 148 -6.98 -16.49 21.17
CA ASN A 148 -8.02 -15.64 21.75
C ASN A 148 -7.95 -14.31 21.01
N LEU A 149 -9.07 -13.81 20.51
CA LEU A 149 -9.06 -12.66 19.60
C LEU A 149 -9.68 -11.47 20.32
N CYS A 150 -8.85 -10.55 20.80
CA CYS A 150 -9.33 -9.20 21.11
C CYS A 150 -9.44 -8.42 19.80
N GLY A 151 -10.63 -7.92 19.52
CA GLY A 151 -10.90 -7.12 18.31
C GLY A 151 -10.02 -5.86 18.31
N ILE A 152 -9.04 -5.82 17.42
CA ILE A 152 -8.20 -4.65 17.18
C ILE A 152 -9.09 -3.57 16.55
N LYS A 153 -9.55 -2.60 17.36
CA LYS A 153 -10.56 -1.58 16.98
C LYS A 153 -9.99 -0.18 16.74
N HIS A 154 -8.75 -0.05 16.29
CA HIS A 154 -8.22 1.26 15.92
C HIS A 154 -7.96 1.33 14.41
N HIS A 155 -8.91 1.90 13.69
CA HIS A 155 -8.69 2.34 12.31
C HIS A 155 -7.87 3.64 12.35
N PRO A 156 -6.61 3.64 11.86
CA PRO A 156 -5.68 4.77 12.01
C PRO A 156 -6.22 6.09 11.44
N TRP A 157 -7.01 5.97 10.37
CA TRP A 157 -7.53 7.10 9.59
C TRP A 157 -8.66 7.89 10.26
N LEU A 158 -9.42 7.25 11.16
CA LEU A 158 -10.53 7.92 11.85
C LEU A 158 -10.04 9.02 12.79
N ILE A 159 -8.79 8.96 13.23
CA ILE A 159 -8.19 9.97 14.11
C ILE A 159 -7.73 11.19 13.31
N LEU A 160 -7.33 11.01 12.04
CA LEU A 160 -7.00 12.12 11.14
C LEU A 160 -8.24 12.93 10.73
N LEU A 161 -9.42 12.28 10.64
CA LEU A 161 -10.71 12.95 10.42
C LEU A 161 -11.20 13.78 11.61
N LYS A 162 -10.61 13.64 12.81
CA LYS A 162 -10.96 14.43 14.00
C LYS A 162 -10.38 15.84 13.99
N ILE A 163 -9.51 16.18 13.04
CA ILE A 163 -8.88 17.51 12.98
C ILE A 163 -9.85 18.52 12.32
N LYS A 164 -10.52 19.33 13.14
CA LYS A 164 -11.61 20.25 12.73
C LYS A 164 -11.24 21.21 11.59
N ALA A 165 -10.00 21.73 11.56
CA ALA A 165 -9.55 22.69 10.54
C ALA A 165 -9.41 22.06 9.14
N PHE A 166 -9.08 20.76 9.09
CA PHE A 166 -8.89 20.04 7.84
C PHE A 166 -10.24 19.64 7.22
N ARG A 167 -11.26 19.40 8.05
CA ARG A 167 -12.54 18.80 7.64
C ARG A 167 -13.26 19.51 6.49
N LYS A 168 -13.29 20.86 6.45
CA LYS A 168 -14.03 21.61 5.41
C LYS A 168 -13.33 21.67 4.06
N ALA A 169 -12.04 22.01 4.03
CA ALA A 169 -11.27 22.04 2.79
C ALA A 169 -11.23 20.65 2.13
N LEU A 170 -11.10 19.63 2.95
CA LEU A 170 -10.75 18.28 2.52
C LEU A 170 -11.97 17.41 2.20
N LEU A 171 -13.09 17.55 2.92
CA LEU A 171 -14.33 16.81 2.61
C LEU A 171 -15.21 17.52 1.57
N ILE A 172 -15.09 18.84 1.42
CA ILE A 172 -16.02 19.61 0.57
C ILE A 172 -15.28 20.24 -0.60
N SER A 173 -14.23 21.03 -0.37
CA SER A 173 -13.65 21.84 -1.46
C SER A 173 -12.91 21.01 -2.52
N ILE A 174 -12.12 20.00 -2.14
CA ILE A 174 -11.39 19.17 -3.12
C ILE A 174 -12.33 18.34 -3.99
N PRO A 175 -13.30 17.57 -3.43
CA PRO A 175 -14.26 16.84 -4.24
C PRO A 175 -15.12 17.75 -5.11
N PHE A 176 -15.54 18.90 -4.58
CA PHE A 176 -16.33 19.89 -5.33
C PHE A 176 -15.56 20.43 -6.53
N LEU A 177 -14.34 20.94 -6.34
CA LEU A 177 -13.51 21.45 -7.43
C LEU A 177 -13.21 20.39 -8.49
N SER A 178 -12.96 19.15 -8.06
CA SER A 178 -12.74 18.02 -8.96
C SER A 178 -13.98 17.73 -9.81
N THR A 179 -15.15 17.65 -9.17
CA THR A 179 -16.44 17.41 -9.82
C THR A 179 -16.76 18.50 -10.83
N CYS A 180 -16.61 19.78 -10.45
CA CYS A 180 -16.78 20.91 -11.37
C CYS A 180 -15.84 20.82 -12.58
N SER A 181 -14.56 20.48 -12.36
CA SER A 181 -13.60 20.33 -13.46
C SER A 181 -13.96 19.18 -14.41
N THR A 182 -14.55 18.11 -13.89
CA THR A 182 -15.00 16.95 -14.68
C THR A 182 -16.27 17.25 -15.45
N ILE A 183 -17.24 17.92 -14.84
CA ILE A 183 -18.45 18.39 -15.53
C ILE A 183 -18.06 19.28 -16.71
N LEU A 184 -17.12 20.22 -16.51
CA LEU A 184 -16.58 21.03 -17.61
C LEU A 184 -15.87 20.17 -18.66
N GLY A 185 -15.17 19.10 -18.25
CA GLY A 185 -14.54 18.16 -19.18
C GLY A 185 -15.55 17.37 -20.04
N ILE A 186 -16.63 16.89 -19.44
CA ILE A 186 -17.72 16.20 -20.14
C ILE A 186 -18.44 17.19 -21.07
N ALA A 187 -18.76 18.38 -20.57
CA ALA A 187 -19.37 19.44 -21.36
C ALA A 187 -18.50 19.84 -22.56
N LEU A 188 -17.18 19.92 -22.39
CA LEU A 188 -16.22 20.16 -23.48
C LEU A 188 -16.29 19.06 -24.54
N SER A 189 -16.29 17.78 -24.13
CA SER A 189 -16.40 16.64 -25.05
C SER A 189 -17.73 16.68 -25.82
N TRP A 190 -18.84 16.90 -25.13
CA TRP A 190 -20.16 17.03 -25.73
C TRP A 190 -20.26 18.21 -26.71
N MET A 191 -19.68 19.35 -26.36
CA MET A 191 -19.62 20.54 -27.23
C MET A 191 -18.77 20.32 -28.47
N LEU A 192 -17.65 19.59 -28.39
CA LEU A 192 -16.86 19.21 -29.56
C LEU A 192 -17.68 18.38 -30.53
N GLN A 193 -18.44 17.40 -30.03
CA GLN A 193 -19.30 16.54 -30.85
C GLN A 193 -20.41 17.36 -31.53
N ARG A 194 -21.10 18.19 -30.76
CA ARG A 194 -22.18 19.06 -31.25
C ARG A 194 -21.66 20.11 -32.22
N GLY A 195 -20.51 20.70 -31.92
CA GLY A 195 -19.82 21.69 -32.74
C GLY A 195 -19.47 21.12 -34.10
N ILE A 196 -18.86 19.94 -34.17
CA ILE A 196 -18.54 19.29 -35.45
C ILE A 196 -19.82 19.00 -36.26
N ASN A 197 -20.86 18.47 -35.62
CA ASN A 197 -22.07 18.04 -36.32
C ASN A 197 -22.93 19.22 -36.83
N ASP A 198 -23.14 20.25 -36.01
CA ASP A 198 -24.05 21.36 -36.34
C ASP A 198 -23.33 22.51 -37.07
N SER A 199 -22.07 22.84 -36.69
CA SER A 199 -21.41 24.06 -37.21
C SER A 199 -20.72 23.89 -38.57
N LEU A 200 -20.28 22.67 -38.92
CA LEU A 200 -19.75 22.36 -40.25
C LEU A 200 -20.87 22.24 -41.30
N ALA A 201 -22.09 21.90 -40.87
CA ALA A 201 -23.25 21.79 -41.75
C ALA A 201 -23.78 23.18 -42.20
N ASP A 202 -23.74 24.18 -41.32
CA ASP A 202 -24.36 25.49 -41.55
C ASP A 202 -23.48 26.54 -42.26
N LYS A 203 -22.19 26.25 -42.55
CA LYS A 203 -21.20 27.15 -43.23
C LYS A 203 -21.08 28.59 -42.69
N LYS A 204 -21.69 28.92 -41.54
CA LYS A 204 -21.61 30.27 -40.93
C LYS A 204 -20.37 30.38 -40.04
N ASN A 205 -19.32 31.05 -40.55
CA ASN A 205 -18.05 31.27 -39.83
C ASN A 205 -18.23 31.84 -38.41
N SER A 206 -19.26 32.66 -38.17
CA SER A 206 -19.52 33.26 -36.86
C SER A 206 -19.85 32.23 -35.77
N ILE A 207 -20.59 31.15 -36.10
CA ILE A 207 -20.95 30.10 -35.13
C ILE A 207 -19.71 29.27 -34.77
N VAL A 208 -18.88 28.95 -35.76
CA VAL A 208 -17.63 28.22 -35.56
C VAL A 208 -16.69 29.00 -34.64
N ILE A 209 -16.50 30.31 -34.90
CA ILE A 209 -15.67 31.18 -34.04
C ILE A 209 -16.21 31.24 -32.62
N ALA A 210 -17.54 31.36 -32.43
CA ALA A 210 -18.15 31.38 -31.11
C ALA A 210 -17.93 30.07 -30.33
N VAL A 211 -18.09 28.92 -30.99
CA VAL A 211 -17.82 27.60 -30.39
C VAL A 211 -16.35 27.48 -29.98
N VAL A 212 -15.41 27.88 -30.85
CA VAL A 212 -13.97 27.84 -30.55
C VAL A 212 -13.62 28.72 -29.35
N LEU A 213 -14.15 29.95 -29.29
CA LEU A 213 -13.93 30.86 -28.16
C LEU A 213 -14.51 30.30 -26.85
N LEU A 214 -15.69 29.67 -26.89
CA LEU A 214 -16.28 29.04 -25.72
C LEU A 214 -15.48 27.81 -25.26
N LEU A 215 -15.01 26.98 -26.18
CA LEU A 215 -14.12 25.85 -25.88
C LEU A 215 -12.82 26.34 -25.21
N LEU A 216 -12.21 27.39 -25.75
CA LEU A 216 -11.01 28.02 -25.18
C LEU A 216 -11.29 28.50 -23.75
N PHE A 217 -12.37 29.25 -23.53
CA PHE A 217 -12.77 29.73 -22.21
C PHE A 217 -12.99 28.59 -21.23
N MET A 218 -13.73 27.54 -21.62
CA MET A 218 -13.97 26.37 -20.79
C MET A 218 -12.68 25.61 -20.44
N MET A 219 -11.74 25.48 -21.38
CA MET A 219 -10.43 24.86 -21.13
C MET A 219 -9.62 25.68 -20.13
N LEU A 220 -9.56 27.00 -20.28
CA LEU A 220 -8.87 27.90 -19.35
C LEU A 220 -9.50 27.85 -17.95
N PHE A 221 -10.82 27.89 -17.87
CA PHE A 221 -11.54 27.84 -16.61
C PHE A 221 -11.38 26.47 -15.91
N LYS A 222 -11.47 25.36 -16.66
CA LYS A 222 -11.17 24.01 -16.15
C LYS A 222 -9.74 23.92 -15.62
N SER A 223 -8.77 24.48 -16.35
CA SER A 223 -7.36 24.53 -15.94
C SER A 223 -7.18 25.32 -14.63
N LEU A 224 -7.87 26.47 -14.51
CA LEU A 224 -7.87 27.29 -13.30
C LEU A 224 -8.43 26.51 -12.09
N LEU A 225 -9.56 25.82 -12.24
CA LEU A 225 -10.12 24.99 -11.16
C LEU A 225 -9.16 23.87 -10.75
N SER A 226 -8.49 23.25 -11.73
CA SER A 226 -7.47 22.23 -11.46
C SER A 226 -6.27 22.82 -10.70
N HIS A 227 -5.83 24.02 -11.06
CA HIS A 227 -4.76 24.74 -10.38
C HIS A 227 -5.13 25.11 -8.94
N VAL A 228 -6.32 25.66 -8.71
CA VAL A 228 -6.83 25.97 -7.35
C VAL A 228 -6.89 24.70 -6.50
N ARG A 229 -7.40 23.60 -7.06
CA ARG A 229 -7.43 22.29 -6.38
C ARG A 229 -6.03 21.83 -5.98
N GLN A 230 -5.05 21.93 -6.90
CA GLN A 230 -3.67 21.54 -6.64
C GLN A 230 -3.02 22.41 -5.55
N HIS A 231 -3.29 23.72 -5.57
CA HIS A 231 -2.76 24.63 -4.56
C HIS A 231 -3.30 24.30 -3.15
N ILE A 232 -4.60 24.04 -3.03
CA ILE A 232 -5.23 23.60 -1.77
C ILE A 232 -4.58 22.29 -1.27
N LEU A 233 -4.33 21.34 -2.17
CA LEU A 233 -3.70 20.07 -1.81
C LEU A 233 -2.27 20.25 -1.27
N ILE A 234 -1.48 21.14 -1.90
CA ILE A 234 -0.12 21.45 -1.43
C ILE A 234 -0.15 22.08 -0.04
N MET A 235 -1.04 23.05 0.19
CA MET A 235 -1.19 23.69 1.50
C MET A 235 -1.61 22.69 2.57
N LEU A 236 -2.52 21.77 2.22
CA LEU A 236 -2.96 20.69 3.10
C LEU A 236 -1.80 19.77 3.50
N ASN A 237 -1.01 19.37 2.51
CA ASN A 237 0.15 18.52 2.69
C ASN A 237 1.19 19.19 3.58
N GLY A 238 1.46 20.48 3.38
CA GLY A 238 2.34 21.27 4.24
C GLY A 238 1.87 21.28 5.69
N ALA A 239 0.59 21.60 5.92
CA ALA A 239 0.03 21.69 7.27
C ALA A 239 0.02 20.34 8.01
N VAL A 240 -0.21 19.23 7.31
CA VAL A 240 -0.08 17.88 7.89
C VAL A 240 1.37 17.60 8.28
N ARG A 241 2.32 17.87 7.37
CA ARG A 241 3.75 17.68 7.64
C ARG A 241 4.18 18.44 8.89
N ASP A 242 3.84 19.72 8.99
CA ASP A 242 4.28 20.57 10.10
C ASP A 242 3.76 20.04 11.45
N ARG A 243 2.54 19.52 11.49
CA ARG A 243 1.95 18.92 12.69
C ARG A 243 2.65 17.63 13.12
N PHE A 244 2.90 16.73 12.18
CA PHE A 244 3.57 15.47 12.46
C PHE A 244 5.04 15.69 12.84
N THR A 245 5.75 16.56 12.11
CA THR A 245 7.12 16.97 12.42
C THR A 245 7.22 17.63 13.79
N GLY A 246 6.31 18.53 14.15
CA GLY A 246 6.30 19.17 15.47
C GLY A 246 6.11 18.17 16.62
N SER A 247 5.25 17.16 16.42
CA SER A 247 5.02 16.09 17.40
C SER A 247 6.23 15.16 17.51
N PHE A 248 6.86 14.84 16.37
CA PHE A 248 8.07 14.03 16.31
C PHE A 248 9.27 14.69 16.99
N ILE A 249 9.52 15.98 16.72
CA ILE A 249 10.62 16.73 17.32
C ILE A 249 10.52 16.72 18.86
N ARG A 250 9.32 16.96 19.42
CA ARG A 250 9.12 16.91 20.88
C ARG A 250 9.48 15.55 21.47
N LYS A 251 9.17 14.46 20.76
CA LYS A 251 9.49 13.10 21.20
C LYS A 251 10.98 12.81 21.15
N VAL A 252 11.65 13.16 20.05
CA VAL A 252 13.10 12.99 19.91
C VAL A 252 13.83 13.76 21.02
N LEU A 253 13.40 15.00 21.30
CA LEU A 253 13.96 15.81 22.37
C LEU A 253 13.78 15.17 23.76
N SER A 254 12.69 14.44 24.00
CA SER A 254 12.45 13.74 25.28
C SER A 254 13.14 12.39 25.42
N ALA A 255 13.42 11.70 24.31
CA ALA A 255 13.91 10.31 24.31
C ALA A 255 15.44 10.18 24.06
N GLY A 256 16.12 11.27 23.71
CA GLY A 256 17.54 11.29 23.37
C GLY A 256 17.82 11.25 21.87
N PHE A 257 18.99 11.74 21.48
CA PHE A 257 19.36 11.91 20.07
C PHE A 257 20.02 10.64 19.51
N ASN A 258 19.34 9.97 18.58
CA ASN A 258 19.92 8.92 17.74
C ASN A 258 19.69 9.27 16.26
N GLU A 259 20.77 9.41 15.48
CA GLU A 259 20.74 9.83 14.06
C GLU A 259 19.85 8.93 13.20
N ASP A 260 19.91 7.62 13.43
CA ASP A 260 19.12 6.63 12.68
C ASP A 260 17.63 6.70 12.99
N THR A 261 17.29 7.06 14.22
CA THR A 261 15.89 7.25 14.64
C THR A 261 15.32 8.51 14.01
N ILE A 262 16.13 9.57 13.89
CA ILE A 262 15.75 10.83 13.24
C ILE A 262 15.51 10.59 11.74
N LYS A 263 16.46 9.96 11.05
CA LYS A 263 16.35 9.65 9.62
C LYS A 263 15.09 8.83 9.29
N LYS A 264 14.83 7.77 10.07
CA LYS A 264 13.64 6.93 9.90
C LYS A 264 12.35 7.67 10.21
N GLY A 265 12.30 8.45 11.29
CA GLY A 265 11.11 9.20 11.67
C GLY A 265 10.72 10.26 10.63
N VAL A 266 11.69 10.96 10.06
CA VAL A 266 11.46 11.90 8.94
C VAL A 266 10.91 11.18 7.71
N ALA A 267 11.49 10.03 7.34
CA ALA A 267 11.00 9.22 6.23
C ALA A 267 9.57 8.70 6.47
N ASP A 268 9.26 8.26 7.69
CA ASP A 268 7.92 7.80 8.08
C ASP A 268 6.88 8.93 7.98
N ILE A 269 7.22 10.14 8.44
CA ILE A 269 6.34 11.32 8.32
C ILE A 269 6.05 11.62 6.85
N GLN A 270 7.07 11.56 5.98
CA GLN A 270 6.90 11.78 4.55
C GLN A 270 5.98 10.72 3.92
N LYS A 271 6.11 9.46 4.32
CA LYS A 271 5.24 8.36 3.86
C LYS A 271 3.79 8.55 4.32
N ILE A 272 3.58 8.93 5.57
CA ILE A 272 2.24 9.24 6.12
C ILE A 272 1.61 10.41 5.35
N GLN A 273 2.38 11.48 5.11
CA GLN A 273 1.94 12.64 4.32
C GLN A 273 1.56 12.24 2.89
N ASN A 274 2.38 11.43 2.22
CA ASN A 274 2.11 10.96 0.87
C ASN A 274 0.85 10.09 0.81
N ALA A 275 0.66 9.20 1.79
CA ALA A 275 -0.54 8.37 1.89
C ALA A 275 -1.80 9.20 2.13
N LEU A 276 -1.70 10.23 2.95
CA LEU A 276 -2.79 11.16 3.21
C LEU A 276 -3.13 11.99 1.96
N SER A 277 -2.10 12.48 1.27
CA SER A 277 -2.23 13.17 -0.02
C SER A 277 -2.96 12.29 -1.03
N ALA A 278 -2.53 11.04 -1.15
CA ALA A 278 -3.10 10.07 -2.08
C ALA A 278 -4.57 9.77 -1.76
N PHE A 279 -4.90 9.56 -0.47
CA PHE A 279 -6.28 9.34 -0.04
C PHE A 279 -7.20 10.51 -0.45
N PHE A 280 -6.79 11.76 -0.20
CA PHE A 280 -7.64 12.92 -0.49
C PHE A 280 -7.63 13.33 -1.97
N ALA A 281 -6.48 13.25 -2.63
CA ALA A 281 -6.30 13.71 -4.01
C ALA A 281 -6.71 12.70 -5.08
N VAL A 282 -6.88 11.43 -4.70
CA VAL A 282 -7.23 10.36 -5.65
C VAL A 282 -8.49 9.65 -5.20
N LEU A 283 -8.52 9.08 -4.00
CA LEU A 283 -9.69 8.26 -3.60
C LEU A 283 -10.96 9.11 -3.48
N MET A 284 -10.90 10.31 -2.89
CA MET A 284 -12.08 11.17 -2.78
C MET A 284 -12.46 11.82 -4.12
N SER A 285 -11.52 12.45 -4.81
CA SER A 285 -11.80 13.17 -6.07
C SER A 285 -12.13 12.23 -7.23
N GLU A 286 -11.27 11.24 -7.50
CA GLU A 286 -11.49 10.30 -8.60
C GLU A 286 -12.63 9.35 -8.26
N GLY A 287 -12.82 9.00 -6.99
CA GLY A 287 -14.00 8.24 -6.54
C GLY A 287 -15.32 8.96 -6.82
N CYS A 288 -15.39 10.27 -6.56
CA CYS A 288 -16.56 11.09 -6.92
C CYS A 288 -16.79 11.13 -8.44
N ILE A 289 -15.72 11.26 -9.23
CA ILE A 289 -15.79 11.25 -10.69
C ILE A 289 -16.32 9.91 -11.21
N ILE A 290 -15.77 8.79 -10.73
CA ILE A 290 -16.21 7.45 -11.09
C ILE A 290 -17.68 7.27 -10.71
N SER A 291 -18.08 7.65 -9.50
CA SER A 291 -19.47 7.56 -9.05
C SER A 291 -20.43 8.38 -9.93
N MET A 292 -20.06 9.62 -10.28
CA MET A 292 -20.86 10.48 -11.15
C MET A 292 -20.95 9.90 -12.58
N THR A 293 -19.85 9.38 -13.10
CA THR A 293 -19.79 8.80 -14.46
C THR A 293 -20.61 7.52 -14.55
N VAL A 294 -20.53 6.65 -13.55
CA VAL A 294 -21.37 5.45 -13.45
C VAL A 294 -22.85 5.83 -13.35
N ALA A 295 -23.20 6.83 -12.52
CA ALA A 295 -24.58 7.31 -12.43
C ALA A 295 -25.08 7.86 -13.77
N ALA A 296 -24.24 8.56 -14.53
CA ALA A 296 -24.56 9.01 -15.88
C ALA A 296 -24.79 7.83 -16.84
N LEU A 297 -23.96 6.79 -16.79
CA LEU A 297 -24.13 5.59 -17.60
C LEU A 297 -25.46 4.87 -17.30
N TRP A 298 -25.84 4.74 -16.02
CA TRP A 298 -27.14 4.20 -15.62
C TRP A 298 -28.32 5.03 -16.13
N TYR A 299 -28.15 6.34 -16.26
CA TYR A 299 -29.16 7.23 -16.81
C TYR A 299 -29.30 7.10 -18.34
N PHE A 300 -28.19 6.88 -19.07
CA PHE A 300 -28.21 6.69 -20.52
C PHE A 300 -28.75 5.31 -20.92
N ASP A 301 -28.11 4.23 -20.45
CA ASP A 301 -28.53 2.85 -20.70
C ASP A 301 -28.20 1.98 -19.47
N PRO A 302 -29.22 1.45 -18.76
CA PRO A 302 -29.02 0.56 -17.61
C PRO A 302 -28.16 -0.67 -17.92
N ALA A 303 -28.17 -1.20 -19.15
CA ALA A 303 -27.35 -2.35 -19.52
C ALA A 303 -25.86 -1.99 -19.55
N VAL A 304 -25.51 -0.83 -20.14
CA VAL A 304 -24.12 -0.32 -20.13
C VAL A 304 -23.69 0.05 -18.70
N GLY A 305 -24.60 0.62 -17.91
CA GLY A 305 -24.40 0.88 -16.48
C GLY A 305 -24.07 -0.40 -15.71
N LEU A 306 -24.78 -1.50 -15.97
CA LEU A 306 -24.53 -2.80 -15.34
C LEU A 306 -23.17 -3.40 -15.72
N ILE A 307 -22.77 -3.33 -17.00
CA ILE A 307 -21.46 -3.81 -17.47
C ILE A 307 -20.33 -3.08 -16.71
N ASN A 308 -20.37 -1.74 -16.68
CA ASN A 308 -19.35 -0.94 -16.01
C ASN A 308 -19.36 -1.13 -14.48
N THR A 309 -20.52 -1.27 -13.87
CA THR A 309 -20.64 -1.54 -12.43
C THR A 309 -20.05 -2.92 -12.09
N THR A 310 -20.30 -3.93 -12.91
CA THR A 310 -19.73 -5.28 -12.75
C THR A 310 -18.22 -5.26 -12.89
N TYR A 311 -17.70 -4.55 -13.90
CA TYR A 311 -16.26 -4.31 -14.06
C TYR A 311 -15.65 -3.66 -12.82
N LEU A 312 -16.28 -2.59 -12.30
CA LEU A 312 -15.81 -1.88 -11.11
C LEU A 312 -15.78 -2.76 -9.84
N VAL A 313 -16.80 -3.60 -9.64
CA VAL A 313 -16.84 -4.53 -8.51
C VAL A 313 -15.72 -5.57 -8.65
N LEU A 314 -15.57 -6.18 -9.82
CA LEU A 314 -14.55 -7.20 -10.07
C LEU A 314 -13.13 -6.64 -9.88
N ILE A 315 -12.83 -5.49 -10.47
CA ILE A 315 -11.50 -4.89 -10.41
C ILE A 315 -11.17 -4.42 -8.98
N THR A 316 -12.15 -3.91 -8.24
CA THR A 316 -11.97 -3.51 -6.83
C THR A 316 -11.76 -4.74 -5.93
N LEU A 317 -12.47 -5.84 -6.16
CA LEU A 317 -12.27 -7.09 -5.42
C LEU A 317 -10.89 -7.69 -5.69
N LEU A 318 -10.44 -7.70 -6.94
CA LEU A 318 -9.10 -8.12 -7.33
C LEU A 318 -8.03 -7.21 -6.73
N ALA A 319 -8.24 -5.90 -6.76
CA ALA A 319 -7.35 -4.93 -6.16
C ALA A 319 -7.27 -5.12 -4.63
N PHE A 320 -8.38 -5.36 -3.95
CA PHE A 320 -8.38 -5.61 -2.50
C PHE A 320 -7.68 -6.92 -2.14
N ARG A 321 -7.88 -7.97 -2.94
CA ARG A 321 -7.21 -9.27 -2.75
C ARG A 321 -5.71 -9.18 -2.99
N SER A 322 -5.28 -8.40 -3.98
CA SER A 322 -3.87 -8.24 -4.35
C SER A 322 -3.18 -7.08 -3.60
N SER A 323 -3.94 -6.20 -2.96
CA SER A 323 -3.45 -5.06 -2.18
C SER A 323 -2.37 -5.41 -1.16
N PRO A 324 -2.47 -6.48 -0.34
CA PRO A 324 -1.40 -6.82 0.60
C PRO A 324 -0.08 -7.16 -0.12
N GLU A 325 -0.16 -7.88 -1.24
CA GLU A 325 1.01 -8.22 -2.05
C GLU A 325 1.63 -6.95 -2.68
N PHE A 326 0.82 -6.04 -3.22
CA PHE A 326 1.31 -4.77 -3.76
C PHE A 326 1.91 -3.85 -2.70
N ALA A 327 1.28 -3.76 -1.54
CA ALA A 327 1.79 -3.01 -0.40
C ALA A 327 3.15 -3.57 0.05
N TYR A 328 3.29 -4.90 0.06
CA TYR A 328 4.54 -5.56 0.34
C TYR A 328 5.62 -5.24 -0.71
N GLN A 329 5.30 -5.39 -2.00
CA GLN A 329 6.25 -5.09 -3.08
C GLN A 329 6.69 -3.63 -3.07
N GLN A 330 5.77 -2.69 -2.78
CA GLN A 330 6.11 -1.27 -2.66
C GLN A 330 7.00 -0.98 -1.44
N ALA A 331 6.69 -1.59 -0.29
CA ALA A 331 7.49 -1.43 0.93
C ALA A 331 8.88 -2.05 0.79
N ALA A 332 8.97 -3.27 0.26
CA ALA A 332 10.23 -3.96 0.00
C ALA A 332 11.07 -3.22 -1.05
N LEU A 333 10.44 -2.59 -2.06
CA LEU A 333 11.14 -1.72 -3.00
C LEU A 333 11.77 -0.52 -2.27
N SER A 334 10.98 0.16 -1.44
CA SER A 334 11.45 1.30 -0.64
C SER A 334 12.59 0.91 0.31
N GLU A 335 12.52 -0.27 0.92
CA GLU A 335 13.55 -0.79 1.82
C GLU A 335 14.83 -1.16 1.08
N LEU A 336 14.73 -1.89 -0.05
CA LEU A 336 15.88 -2.24 -0.88
C LEU A 336 16.60 -0.99 -1.42
N SER A 337 15.84 0.04 -1.82
CA SER A 337 16.40 1.33 -2.23
C SER A 337 17.14 2.00 -1.07
N ALA A 338 16.54 2.06 0.12
CA ALA A 338 17.19 2.63 1.31
C ALA A 338 18.44 1.83 1.73
N SER A 339 18.40 0.50 1.64
CA SER A 339 19.57 -0.35 1.92
C SER A 339 20.68 -0.16 0.90
N ALA A 340 20.35 0.07 -0.38
CA ALA A 340 21.35 0.40 -1.40
C ALA A 340 22.01 1.76 -1.14
N GLU A 341 21.25 2.76 -0.70
CA GLU A 341 21.79 4.07 -0.28
C GLU A 341 22.68 3.94 0.96
N ASN A 342 22.23 3.20 1.98
CA ASN A 342 23.02 2.97 3.19
C ASN A 342 24.30 2.17 2.91
N ALA A 343 24.24 1.19 2.01
CA ALA A 343 25.41 0.45 1.55
C ALA A 343 26.42 1.38 0.87
N LEU A 344 25.95 2.33 0.06
CA LEU A 344 26.80 3.36 -0.54
C LEU A 344 27.46 4.25 0.52
N PHE A 345 26.69 4.76 1.49
CA PHE A 345 27.25 5.56 2.59
C PHE A 345 28.31 4.81 3.40
N ARG A 346 28.07 3.53 3.71
CA ARG A 346 29.04 2.67 4.40
C ARG A 346 30.29 2.46 3.57
N THR A 347 30.14 2.29 2.25
CA THR A 347 31.26 2.15 1.33
C THR A 347 32.11 3.43 1.35
N ILE A 348 31.49 4.60 1.21
CA ILE A 348 32.18 5.90 1.26
C ILE A 348 32.89 6.12 2.61
N ARG A 349 32.25 5.76 3.74
CA ARG A 349 32.90 5.84 5.07
C ARG A 349 34.03 4.82 5.23
N SER A 350 33.90 3.62 4.69
CA SER A 350 34.99 2.61 4.78
C SER A 350 36.24 3.04 4.02
N PHE A 351 36.10 3.90 3.01
CA PHE A 351 37.23 4.46 2.27
C PHE A 351 38.10 5.43 3.08
N THR A 352 37.61 5.96 4.20
CA THR A 352 38.44 6.79 5.09
C THR A 352 39.30 5.95 6.05
N ASP A 353 38.96 4.68 6.29
CA ASP A 353 39.56 3.85 7.36
C ASP A 353 40.42 2.66 6.87
N VAL A 354 40.33 2.22 5.62
CA VAL A 354 40.90 0.91 5.19
C VAL A 354 42.07 1.04 4.21
N THR A 355 43.17 0.31 4.49
CA THR A 355 44.38 0.21 3.65
C THR A 355 44.24 -0.74 2.44
N ASP A 356 43.38 -1.76 2.51
CA ASP A 356 43.09 -2.68 1.40
C ASP A 356 41.82 -2.25 0.63
N ARG A 357 42.02 -1.42 -0.40
CA ARG A 357 40.96 -0.69 -1.11
C ARG A 357 40.28 -1.50 -2.21
N ALA A 358 40.94 -2.51 -2.79
CA ALA A 358 40.45 -3.15 -4.02
C ALA A 358 39.44 -4.28 -3.74
N GLY A 359 39.75 -5.21 -2.82
CA GLY A 359 38.87 -6.33 -2.50
C GLY A 359 37.58 -5.90 -1.80
N THR A 360 37.70 -5.01 -0.82
CA THR A 360 36.58 -4.46 -0.04
C THR A 360 35.61 -3.67 -0.93
N LEU A 361 36.13 -2.89 -1.89
CA LEU A 361 35.33 -2.16 -2.87
C LEU A 361 34.50 -3.10 -3.75
N GLN A 362 35.10 -4.17 -4.24
CA GLN A 362 34.40 -5.10 -5.13
C GLN A 362 33.25 -5.82 -4.41
N ILE A 363 33.43 -6.20 -3.15
CA ILE A 363 32.38 -6.80 -2.31
C ILE A 363 31.24 -5.80 -2.08
N HIS A 364 31.55 -4.56 -1.71
CA HIS A 364 30.53 -3.53 -1.48
C HIS A 364 29.75 -3.16 -2.74
N LEU A 365 30.43 -3.00 -3.88
CA LEU A 365 29.79 -2.77 -5.18
C LEU A 365 28.88 -3.94 -5.57
N GLN A 366 29.34 -5.18 -5.38
CA GLN A 366 28.53 -6.36 -5.68
C GLN A 366 27.26 -6.40 -4.81
N ASN A 367 27.37 -6.09 -3.52
CA ASN A 367 26.22 -6.02 -2.61
C ASN A 367 25.24 -4.91 -3.02
N GLN A 368 25.74 -3.75 -3.43
CA GLN A 368 24.91 -2.65 -3.93
C GLN A 368 24.18 -3.04 -5.23
N MET A 369 24.91 -3.63 -6.19
CA MET A 369 24.37 -4.13 -7.45
C MET A 369 23.30 -5.20 -7.25
N ASN A 370 23.51 -6.11 -6.28
CA ASN A 370 22.52 -7.13 -5.92
C ASN A 370 21.24 -6.50 -5.35
N CYS A 371 21.36 -5.50 -4.46
CA CYS A 371 20.21 -4.77 -3.92
C CYS A 371 19.43 -4.04 -5.03
N LEU A 372 20.13 -3.31 -5.91
CA LEU A 372 19.52 -2.59 -7.03
C LEU A 372 18.90 -3.53 -8.06
N GLY A 373 19.53 -4.67 -8.35
CA GLY A 373 19.00 -5.69 -9.26
C GLY A 373 17.67 -6.25 -8.75
N ARG A 374 17.57 -6.53 -7.45
CA ARG A 374 16.31 -6.97 -6.80
C ARG A 374 15.25 -5.87 -6.80
N ALA A 375 15.63 -4.63 -6.46
CA ALA A 375 14.73 -3.48 -6.53
C ALA A 375 14.16 -3.30 -7.96
N LYS A 376 15.00 -3.42 -8.98
CA LYS A 376 14.57 -3.38 -10.39
C LYS A 376 13.59 -4.51 -10.72
N ALA A 377 13.88 -5.74 -10.32
CA ALA A 377 12.99 -6.88 -10.57
C ALA A 377 11.60 -6.67 -9.92
N LEU A 378 11.58 -6.11 -8.72
CA LEU A 378 10.35 -5.78 -7.99
C LEU A 378 9.58 -4.63 -8.66
N ALA A 379 10.26 -3.56 -9.06
CA ALA A 379 9.66 -2.45 -9.81
C ALA A 379 9.04 -2.93 -11.14
N LEU A 380 9.70 -3.85 -11.84
CA LEU A 380 9.16 -4.47 -13.05
C LEU A 380 7.93 -5.34 -12.76
N ALA A 381 7.88 -6.05 -11.62
CA ALA A 381 6.70 -6.82 -11.22
C ALA A 381 5.48 -5.91 -10.93
N ILE A 382 5.72 -4.78 -10.26
CA ILE A 382 4.69 -3.75 -10.02
C ILE A 382 4.19 -3.17 -11.35
N SER A 383 5.09 -2.85 -12.28
CA SER A 383 4.75 -2.33 -13.61
C SER A 383 3.93 -3.33 -14.43
N ARG A 384 4.29 -4.62 -14.44
CA ARG A 384 3.49 -5.68 -15.10
C ARG A 384 2.07 -5.75 -14.57
N SER A 385 1.88 -5.50 -13.29
CA SER A 385 0.56 -5.53 -12.67
C SER A 385 -0.30 -4.33 -13.07
N HIS A 386 0.31 -3.15 -13.28
CA HIS A 386 -0.41 -2.00 -13.82
C HIS A 386 -0.92 -2.27 -15.23
N LEU A 387 -0.09 -2.90 -16.07
CA LEU A 387 -0.47 -3.29 -17.43
C LEU A 387 -1.71 -4.20 -17.43
N TRP A 388 -1.78 -5.15 -16.49
CA TRP A 388 -2.97 -6.01 -16.32
C TRP A 388 -4.24 -5.21 -16.03
N TYR A 389 -4.18 -4.20 -15.16
CA TYR A 389 -5.33 -3.35 -14.87
C TYR A 389 -5.77 -2.53 -16.08
N GLU A 390 -4.82 -2.00 -16.86
CA GLU A 390 -5.12 -1.28 -18.11
C GLU A 390 -5.77 -2.19 -19.15
N TRP A 391 -5.27 -3.41 -19.33
CA TRP A 391 -5.86 -4.39 -20.26
C TRP A 391 -7.28 -4.76 -19.89
N MET A 392 -7.57 -4.98 -18.59
CA MET A 392 -8.94 -5.21 -18.13
C MET A 392 -9.85 -4.02 -18.43
N GLY A 393 -9.35 -2.80 -18.26
CA GLY A 393 -10.06 -1.57 -18.64
C GLY A 393 -10.37 -1.49 -20.13
N THR A 394 -9.39 -1.83 -20.98
CA THR A 394 -9.57 -1.87 -22.44
C THR A 394 -10.60 -2.92 -22.87
N VAL A 395 -10.57 -4.12 -22.26
CA VAL A 395 -11.57 -5.17 -22.53
C VAL A 395 -12.97 -4.69 -22.16
N ASN A 396 -13.14 -3.99 -21.02
CA ASN A 396 -14.43 -3.40 -20.63
C ASN A 396 -14.94 -2.39 -21.67
N VAL A 397 -14.07 -1.48 -22.13
CA VAL A 397 -14.45 -0.47 -23.15
C VAL A 397 -14.84 -1.13 -24.47
N ILE A 398 -14.10 -2.16 -24.90
CA ILE A 398 -14.43 -2.91 -26.12
C ILE A 398 -15.77 -3.66 -25.97
N ALA A 399 -16.03 -4.25 -24.80
CA ALA A 399 -17.30 -4.93 -24.55
C ALA A 399 -18.50 -3.96 -24.63
N VAL A 400 -18.37 -2.76 -24.04
CA VAL A 400 -19.36 -1.69 -24.17
C VAL A 400 -19.52 -1.27 -25.63
N PHE A 401 -18.43 -1.05 -26.36
CA PHE A 401 -18.48 -0.67 -27.76
C PHE A 401 -19.21 -1.70 -28.64
N ILE A 402 -18.94 -2.99 -28.46
CA ILE A 402 -19.62 -4.08 -29.18
C ILE A 402 -21.12 -4.10 -28.83
N PHE A 403 -21.46 -3.93 -27.55
CA PHE A 403 -22.85 -3.88 -27.10
C PHE A 403 -23.61 -2.70 -27.73
N CYS A 404 -23.02 -1.51 -27.72
CA CYS A 404 -23.61 -0.33 -28.35
C CYS A 404 -23.79 -0.51 -29.86
N LEU A 405 -22.81 -1.12 -30.56
CA LEU A 405 -22.92 -1.41 -32.00
C LEU A 405 -24.06 -2.38 -32.31
N TYR A 406 -24.25 -3.40 -31.48
CA TYR A 406 -25.37 -4.33 -31.59
C TYR A 406 -26.71 -3.60 -31.46
N ASN A 407 -26.85 -2.71 -30.47
CA ASN A 407 -28.07 -1.95 -30.25
C ASN A 407 -28.36 -0.92 -31.36
N ILE A 408 -27.33 -0.30 -31.95
CA ILE A 408 -27.50 0.57 -33.13
C ILE A 408 -28.07 -0.22 -34.31
N ARG A 409 -27.58 -1.45 -34.56
CA ARG A 409 -28.06 -2.30 -35.66
C ARG A 409 -29.55 -2.63 -35.51
N HIS A 410 -30.04 -2.72 -34.28
CA HIS A 410 -31.44 -2.92 -33.96
C HIS A 410 -32.25 -1.62 -33.80
N GLN A 411 -31.70 -0.47 -34.21
CA GLN A 411 -32.29 0.87 -34.12
C GLN A 411 -32.71 1.31 -32.70
N ALA A 412 -32.14 0.71 -31.67
CA ALA A 412 -32.48 1.03 -30.28
C ALA A 412 -31.79 2.32 -29.78
N ILE A 413 -30.65 2.71 -30.38
CA ILE A 413 -29.76 3.77 -29.86
C ILE A 413 -29.24 4.68 -31.00
N SER A 414 -29.05 5.97 -30.71
CA SER A 414 -28.45 6.95 -31.65
C SER A 414 -26.92 6.91 -31.65
N TYR A 415 -26.28 7.37 -32.73
CA TYR A 415 -24.81 7.48 -32.81
C TYR A 415 -24.21 8.36 -31.70
N ASN A 416 -24.89 9.46 -31.33
CA ASN A 416 -24.44 10.35 -30.26
C ASN A 416 -24.43 9.65 -28.90
N THR A 417 -25.42 8.80 -28.65
CA THR A 417 -25.54 8.02 -27.42
C THR A 417 -24.43 6.97 -27.31
N LEU A 418 -24.11 6.26 -28.41
CA LEU A 418 -22.96 5.34 -28.44
C LEU A 418 -21.66 6.06 -28.09
N MET A 419 -21.42 7.21 -28.70
CA MET A 419 -20.17 7.94 -28.46
C MET A 419 -20.08 8.41 -27.00
N ALA A 420 -21.18 8.89 -26.42
CA ALA A 420 -21.24 9.25 -25.01
C ALA A 420 -20.96 8.06 -24.09
N GLU A 421 -21.62 6.91 -24.31
CA GLU A 421 -21.45 5.70 -23.51
C GLU A 421 -20.02 5.16 -23.54
N VAL A 422 -19.40 5.12 -24.72
CA VAL A 422 -18.02 4.64 -24.89
C VAL A 422 -17.02 5.59 -24.23
N ILE A 423 -17.20 6.91 -24.38
CA ILE A 423 -16.32 7.90 -23.75
C ILE A 423 -16.43 7.84 -22.22
N LEU A 424 -17.66 7.77 -21.69
CA LEU A 424 -17.88 7.65 -20.24
C LEU A 424 -17.31 6.34 -19.69
N SER A 425 -17.46 5.22 -20.40
CA SER A 425 -16.84 3.94 -20.02
C SER A 425 -15.31 4.01 -20.05
N TYR A 426 -14.72 4.67 -21.05
CA TYR A 426 -13.27 4.91 -21.10
C TYR A 426 -12.79 5.73 -19.90
N PHE A 427 -13.51 6.78 -19.49
CA PHE A 427 -13.16 7.54 -18.30
C PHE A 427 -13.15 6.67 -17.04
N VAL A 428 -14.14 5.78 -16.86
CA VAL A 428 -14.17 4.84 -15.73
C VAL A 428 -12.94 3.91 -15.74
N SER A 429 -12.66 3.29 -16.89
CA SER A 429 -11.53 2.37 -17.06
C SER A 429 -10.17 3.07 -16.87
N ALA A 430 -10.00 4.30 -17.35
CA ALA A 430 -8.74 5.04 -17.30
C ALA A 430 -8.40 5.56 -15.89
N LEU A 431 -9.39 5.77 -15.03
CA LEU A 431 -9.18 6.22 -13.65
C LEU A 431 -8.86 5.08 -12.69
N MET A 432 -9.27 3.85 -13.02
CA MET A 432 -9.14 2.72 -12.11
C MET A 432 -7.69 2.39 -11.69
N PRO A 433 -6.68 2.39 -12.58
CA PRO A 433 -5.29 2.13 -12.18
C PRO A 433 -4.79 3.11 -11.11
N LYS A 434 -5.17 4.39 -11.21
CA LYS A 434 -4.81 5.42 -10.21
C LYS A 434 -5.41 5.09 -8.85
N VAL A 435 -6.69 4.71 -8.80
CA VAL A 435 -7.38 4.33 -7.56
C VAL A 435 -6.76 3.07 -6.95
N CYS A 436 -6.47 2.06 -7.77
CA CYS A 436 -5.81 0.82 -7.34
C CYS A 436 -4.44 1.08 -6.69
N ASN A 437 -3.62 1.94 -7.31
CA ASN A 437 -2.30 2.28 -6.80
C ASN A 437 -2.35 2.99 -5.46
N VAL A 438 -3.36 3.82 -5.25
CA VAL A 438 -3.47 4.58 -4.01
C VAL A 438 -3.82 3.70 -2.82
N PHE A 439 -4.48 2.55 -3.02
CA PHE A 439 -4.70 1.61 -1.93
C PHE A 439 -3.40 1.09 -1.29
N SER A 440 -2.34 0.84 -2.07
CA SER A 440 -1.06 0.40 -1.50
C SER A 440 -0.41 1.51 -0.67
N VAL A 441 -0.37 2.74 -1.20
CA VAL A 441 0.19 3.90 -0.50
C VAL A 441 -0.57 4.20 0.79
N ILE A 442 -1.92 4.14 0.75
CA ILE A 442 -2.77 4.25 1.94
C ILE A 442 -2.44 3.12 2.91
N SER A 443 -2.38 1.87 2.47
CA SER A 443 -2.10 0.75 3.38
C SER A 443 -0.76 0.93 4.13
N GLU A 444 0.28 1.39 3.43
CA GLU A 444 1.60 1.67 4.01
C GLU A 444 1.54 2.82 5.02
N GLY A 445 0.97 3.98 4.63
CA GLY A 445 0.84 5.12 5.53
C GLY A 445 -0.05 4.83 6.74
N SER A 446 -1.05 3.96 6.59
CA SER A 446 -1.93 3.55 7.70
C SER A 446 -1.19 2.75 8.76
N ARG A 447 -0.23 1.92 8.34
CA ARG A 447 0.59 1.11 9.22
C ARG A 447 1.54 2.02 9.99
N LEU A 448 2.17 2.98 9.31
CA LEU A 448 3.09 3.93 9.92
C LEU A 448 2.38 4.92 10.85
N ALA A 449 1.18 5.36 10.50
CA ALA A 449 0.42 6.29 11.33
C ALA A 449 0.12 5.76 12.74
N ARG A 450 -0.05 4.43 12.91
CA ARG A 450 -0.26 3.80 14.23
C ARG A 450 0.85 4.14 15.23
N ARG A 451 2.10 4.24 14.74
CA ARG A 451 3.28 4.62 15.55
C ARG A 451 3.17 6.00 16.20
N TYR A 452 2.37 6.88 15.60
CA TYR A 452 2.25 8.28 16.00
C TYR A 452 0.85 8.63 16.55
N LEU A 453 -0.06 7.65 16.68
CA LEU A 453 -1.47 7.88 17.05
C LEU A 453 -1.76 7.87 18.56
N ASN A 454 -0.85 7.34 19.37
CA ASN A 454 -0.92 7.39 20.84
C ASN A 454 -0.24 8.65 21.41
N ILE A 455 -0.10 9.69 20.59
CA ILE A 455 0.53 10.99 20.87
C ILE A 455 -0.42 12.07 20.36
#